data_AF-A0A6I6GHX8-F1
#
_entry.id   AF-A0A6I6GHX8-F1
#
_cell.length_a   1.000
_cell.length_b   1.000
_cell.length_c   1.000
_cell.angle_alpha   90.00
_cell.angle_beta   90.00
_cell.angle_gamma   90.00
#
_symmetry.space_group_name_H-M   'P 1'
#
loop_
_entity.id
_entity.type
_entity.pdbx_description
1 polymer ?
#
loop_
_entity_poly.entity_id
_entity_poly.type
_entity_poly.pdbx_seq_one_letter_code
_entity_poly.pdbx_strand_id
1 'polypeptide(L)'
;MPISTEERRFIRNWEEQRKGGKATFVAIYTFGYFIILFMMGVAVGLFSGLRFISIPLISGLAAVALVGAVVLSFWQWQRHQKKFARIIQREIAEGDQQA
;
A
#
# COMPACT_ATOMS: atom_id res chain seq x y z
N MET A 1 -1.15 28.22 -1.07
CA MET A 1 -2.55 27.98 -1.50
C MET A 1 -3.23 27.14 -0.43
N PRO A 2 -4.48 27.45 -0.05
CA PRO A 2 -5.15 26.72 1.03
C PRO A 2 -5.24 25.21 0.73
N ILE A 3 -5.09 24.38 1.76
CA ILE A 3 -5.25 22.91 1.67
C ILE A 3 -6.50 22.56 0.87
N SER A 4 -6.33 21.81 -0.21
CA SER A 4 -7.47 21.35 -1.02
C SER A 4 -8.35 20.40 -0.22
N THR A 5 -9.64 20.33 -0.55
CA THR A 5 -10.58 19.40 0.10
C THR A 5 -10.10 17.94 0.04
N GLU A 6 -9.40 17.56 -1.02
CA GLU A 6 -8.81 16.23 -1.18
C GLU A 6 -7.62 15.99 -0.25
N GLU A 7 -6.71 16.97 -0.13
CA GLU A 7 -5.57 16.88 0.79
C GLU A 7 -6.03 16.81 2.24
N ARG A 8 -7.07 17.57 2.63
CA ARG A 8 -7.66 17.50 3.97
C ARG A 8 -8.23 16.11 4.28
N ARG A 9 -8.94 15.50 3.32
CA ARG A 9 -9.43 14.11 3.46
C ARG A 9 -8.28 13.12 3.57
N PHE A 10 -7.24 13.29 2.76
CA PHE A 10 -6.04 12.46 2.81
C PHE A 10 -5.36 12.54 4.18
N ILE A 11 -5.12 13.75 4.70
CA ILE A 11 -4.47 13.96 6.00
C ILE A 11 -5.25 13.24 7.11
N ARG A 12 -6.57 13.49 7.20
CA ARG A 12 -7.41 12.87 8.24
C ARG A 12 -7.35 11.34 8.18
N ASN A 13 -7.58 10.77 6.99
CA ASN A 13 -7.57 9.32 6.82
C ASN A 13 -6.17 8.74 7.08
N TRP A 14 -5.11 9.45 6.68
CA TRP A 14 -3.74 8.99 6.87
C TRP A 14 -3.30 9.04 8.33
N GLU A 15 -3.70 10.06 9.09
CA GLU A 15 -3.45 10.16 10.51
C GLU A 15 -4.11 9.02 11.29
N GLU A 16 -5.37 8.70 10.97
CA GLU A 16 -6.06 7.54 11.53
C GLU A 16 -5.31 6.23 11.26
N GLN A 17 -4.89 6.01 10.02
CA GLN A 17 -4.12 4.81 9.64
C GLN A 17 -2.74 4.77 10.30
N ARG A 18 -2.10 5.93 10.50
CA ARG A 18 -0.78 6.05 11.12
C ARG A 18 -0.81 5.81 12.64
N LYS A 19 -1.93 6.10 13.32
CA LYS A 19 -2.10 5.81 14.76
C LYS A 19 -1.87 4.33 15.11
N GLY A 20 -2.27 3.42 14.21
CA GLY A 20 -2.02 1.98 14.36
C GLY A 20 -0.54 1.58 14.19
N GLY A 21 0.31 2.48 13.72
CA GLY A 21 1.73 2.24 13.48
C GLY A 21 2.03 1.58 12.13
N LYS A 22 3.32 1.63 11.74
CA LYS A 22 3.80 1.10 10.46
C LYS A 22 3.58 -0.42 10.35
N ALA A 23 3.82 -1.17 11.41
CA ALA A 23 3.70 -2.62 11.40
C ALA A 23 2.25 -3.07 11.13
N THR A 24 1.27 -2.47 11.82
CA THR A 24 -0.15 -2.76 11.64
C THR A 24 -0.62 -2.41 10.24
N PHE A 25 -0.23 -1.23 9.72
CA PHE A 25 -0.52 -0.85 8.34
C PHE A 25 0.05 -1.88 7.35
N VAL A 26 1.34 -2.20 7.48
CA VAL A 26 1.99 -3.15 6.57
C VAL A 26 1.32 -4.52 6.66
N ALA A 27 0.99 -5.03 7.85
CA ALA A 27 0.34 -6.32 8.01
C ALA A 27 -1.03 -6.39 7.33
N ILE A 28 -1.90 -5.40 7.56
CA ILE A 28 -3.25 -5.37 6.98
C ILE A 28 -3.18 -5.28 5.45
N TYR A 29 -2.36 -4.38 4.92
CA TYR A 29 -2.24 -4.21 3.47
C TYR A 29 -1.52 -5.39 2.81
N THR A 30 -0.56 -6.02 3.52
CA THR A 30 0.11 -7.22 3.02
C THR A 30 -0.90 -8.35 2.86
N PHE A 31 -1.77 -8.53 3.85
CA PHE A 31 -2.82 -9.55 3.76
C PHE A 31 -3.76 -9.32 2.57
N GLY A 32 -4.21 -8.07 2.39
CA GLY A 32 -5.06 -7.70 1.25
C GLY A 32 -4.36 -7.91 -0.09
N TYR A 33 -3.13 -7.42 -0.25
CA TYR A 33 -2.36 -7.61 -1.47
C TYR A 33 -2.01 -9.07 -1.74
N PHE A 34 -1.72 -9.85 -0.70
CA PHE A 34 -1.42 -11.28 -0.83
C PHE A 34 -2.59 -12.01 -1.47
N ILE A 35 -3.81 -11.82 -0.95
CA ILE A 35 -5.01 -12.46 -1.50
C ILE A 35 -5.20 -12.08 -2.96
N ILE A 36 -5.10 -10.79 -3.28
CA ILE A 36 -5.30 -10.28 -4.64
C ILE A 36 -4.25 -10.85 -5.60
N LEU A 37 -2.97 -10.77 -5.25
CA LEU A 37 -1.87 -11.24 -6.09
C LEU A 37 -1.91 -12.76 -6.27
N PHE A 38 -2.21 -13.50 -5.20
CA PHE A 38 -2.32 -14.94 -5.25
C PHE A 38 -3.49 -15.39 -6.14
N MET A 39 -4.68 -14.80 -5.95
CA MET A 39 -5.85 -15.09 -6.79
C MET A 39 -5.62 -14.71 -8.26
N MET A 40 -4.97 -13.56 -8.51
CA MET A 40 -4.61 -13.14 -9.85
C MET A 40 -3.63 -14.12 -10.49
N GLY A 41 -2.64 -14.60 -9.74
CA GLY A 41 -1.70 -15.61 -10.21
C GLY A 41 -2.37 -16.95 -10.55
N VAL A 42 -3.31 -17.40 -9.70
CA VAL A 42 -4.10 -18.62 -9.96
C VAL A 42 -4.96 -18.45 -11.22
N ALA A 43 -5.63 -17.30 -11.37
CA ALA A 43 -6.43 -16.99 -12.55
C ALA A 43 -5.57 -17.01 -13.82
N VAL A 44 -4.43 -16.32 -13.83
CA VAL A 44 -3.48 -16.34 -14.95
C VAL A 44 -3.04 -17.78 -15.26
N GLY A 45 -2.74 -18.58 -14.24
CA GLY A 45 -2.43 -20.00 -14.40
C GLY A 45 -3.53 -20.78 -15.13
N LEU A 46 -4.78 -20.64 -14.69
CA LEU A 46 -5.94 -21.31 -15.30
C LEU A 46 -6.16 -20.90 -16.76
N PHE A 47 -6.05 -19.60 -17.08
CA PHE A 47 -6.29 -19.08 -18.43
C PHE A 47 -5.11 -19.30 -19.39
N SER A 48 -3.90 -19.56 -18.88
CA SER A 48 -2.71 -19.85 -19.70
C SER A 48 -2.68 -21.27 -20.27
N GLY A 49 -3.64 -22.13 -19.92
CA GLY A 49 -3.68 -23.52 -20.38
C GLY A 49 -2.73 -24.45 -19.62
N LEU A 50 -2.19 -24.02 -18.46
CA LEU A 50 -1.46 -24.88 -17.54
C LEU A 50 -2.39 -25.97 -17.00
N ARG A 51 -2.40 -27.13 -17.70
CA ARG A 51 -3.23 -28.30 -17.40
C ARG A 51 -2.98 -28.91 -16.01
N PHE A 52 -1.84 -28.59 -15.39
CA PHE A 52 -1.47 -29.10 -14.08
C PHE A 52 -1.00 -27.96 -13.17
N ILE A 53 -1.91 -27.49 -12.33
CA ILE A 53 -1.54 -26.72 -11.15
C ILE A 53 -0.94 -27.73 -10.16
N SER A 54 0.38 -27.89 -10.18
CA SER A 54 1.09 -28.75 -9.25
C SER A 54 1.28 -28.05 -7.91
N ILE A 55 1.38 -28.84 -6.82
CA ILE A 55 1.63 -28.29 -5.47
C ILE A 55 2.88 -27.38 -5.44
N PRO A 56 4.01 -27.73 -6.08
CA PRO A 56 5.17 -26.84 -6.15
C PRO A 56 4.89 -25.49 -6.84
N LEU A 57 4.02 -25.48 -7.86
CA LEU A 57 3.65 -24.26 -8.55
C LEU A 57 2.77 -23.36 -7.68
N ILE A 58 1.80 -23.93 -6.96
CA ILE A 58 0.96 -23.18 -6.01
C ILE A 58 1.80 -22.60 -4.88
N SER A 59 2.68 -23.40 -4.28
CA SER A 59 3.51 -22.94 -3.16
C SER A 59 4.50 -21.87 -3.60
N GLY A 60 5.11 -22.02 -4.78
CA GLY A 60 5.94 -21.00 -5.41
C GLY A 60 5.17 -19.70 -5.66
N LEU A 61 3.95 -19.80 -6.20
CA LEU A 61 3.09 -18.65 -6.44
C LEU A 61 2.72 -17.94 -5.14
N ALA A 62 2.37 -18.68 -4.08
CA ALA A 62 2.06 -18.12 -2.78
C ALA A 62 3.26 -17.38 -2.18
N ALA A 63 4.47 -17.95 -2.28
CA ALA A 63 5.69 -17.29 -1.81
C ALA A 63 5.96 -15.98 -2.57
N VAL A 64 5.85 -15.99 -3.90
CA VAL A 64 6.03 -14.77 -4.72
C VAL A 64 4.96 -13.72 -4.41
N ALA A 65 3.69 -14.13 -4.27
CA ALA A 65 2.60 -13.24 -3.92
C ALA A 65 2.80 -12.60 -2.54
N LEU A 66 3.27 -13.36 -1.56
CA LEU A 66 3.52 -12.86 -0.21
C LEU A 66 4.67 -11.85 -0.20
N VAL A 67 5.80 -12.17 -0.83
CA VAL A 67 6.94 -11.24 -0.93
C VAL A 67 6.53 -9.97 -1.67
N GLY A 68 5.81 -10.11 -2.79
CA GLY A 68 5.29 -8.97 -3.56
C GLY A 68 4.35 -8.10 -2.73
N ALA A 69 3.44 -8.71 -1.96
CA ALA A 69 2.51 -8.00 -1.08
C ALA A 69 3.23 -7.18 -0.01
N VAL A 70 4.24 -7.77 0.65
CA VAL A 70 5.06 -7.07 1.65
C VAL A 70 5.74 -5.86 1.02
N VAL A 71 6.41 -6.05 -0.13
CA VAL A 71 7.11 -4.97 -0.84
C VAL A 71 6.16 -3.83 -1.22
N LEU A 72 4.99 -4.16 -1.76
CA LEU A 72 3.97 -3.19 -2.15
C LEU A 72 3.43 -2.42 -0.93
N SER A 73 3.12 -3.08 0.17
CA SER A 73 2.66 -2.43 1.40
C SER A 73 3.71 -1.50 1.99
N PHE A 74 4.98 -1.91 2.00
CA PHE A 74 6.08 -1.05 2.43
C PHE A 74 6.24 0.17 1.53
N TRP A 75 6.19 -0.02 0.20
CA TRP A 75 6.30 1.07 -0.76
C TRP A 75 5.12 2.04 -0.64
N GLN A 76 3.91 1.54 -0.45
CA GLN A 76 2.71 2.35 -0.25
C GLN A 76 2.82 3.21 1.02
N TRP A 77 3.28 2.62 2.13
CA TRP A 77 3.54 3.37 3.35
C TRP A 77 4.52 4.53 3.10
N GLN A 78 5.64 4.27 2.42
CA GLN A 78 6.64 5.28 2.10
C GLN A 78 6.05 6.40 1.23
N ARG A 79 5.25 6.05 0.23
CA ARG A 79 4.59 7.02 -0.65
C ARG A 79 3.63 7.92 0.12
N HIS A 80 2.82 7.34 1.01
CA HIS A 80 1.88 8.09 1.84
C HIS A 80 2.61 8.98 2.86
N GLN A 81 3.68 8.49 3.50
CA GLN A 81 4.52 9.32 4.38
C GLN A 81 5.15 10.50 3.64
N LYS A 82 5.70 10.28 2.44
CA LYS A 82 6.27 11.36 1.62
C LYS A 82 5.21 12.40 1.22
N LYS A 83 4.02 11.94 0.84
CA LYS A 83 2.90 12.85 0.51
C LYS A 83 2.49 13.68 1.73
N PHE A 84 2.35 13.04 2.88
CA PHE A 84 2.02 13.72 4.13
C PHE A 84 3.07 14.76 4.52
N ALA A 85 4.35 14.37 4.55
CA ALA A 85 5.45 15.27 4.89
C ALA A 85 5.50 16.50 3.95
N ARG A 86 5.28 16.30 2.65
CA ARG A 86 5.23 17.40 1.68
C ARG A 86 4.09 18.38 1.95
N ILE A 87 2.90 17.90 2.31
CA ILE A 87 1.75 18.78 2.59
C ILE A 87 2.01 19.59 3.87
N ILE A 88 2.53 18.95 4.93
CA ILE A 88 2.84 19.64 6.18
C ILE A 88 3.97 20.66 6.02
N GLN A 89 5.05 20.32 5.30
CA GLN A 89 6.14 21.26 5.02
C GLN A 89 5.65 22.50 4.25
N ARG A 90 4.74 22.31 3.29
CA ARG A 90 4.13 23.43 2.55
C ARG A 90 3.31 24.33 3.48
N GLU A 91 2.51 23.74 4.37
CA GLU A 91 1.71 24.52 5.33
C GLU A 91 2.56 25.30 6.33
N ILE A 92 3.65 24.70 6.85
CA ILE A 92 4.57 25.42 7.75
C ILE A 92 5.22 26.60 7.02
N ALA A 93 5.71 26.37 5.80
CA ALA A 93 6.37 27.43 5.01
C ALA A 93 5.41 28.56 4.62
N GLU A 94 4.13 28.28 4.39
CA GLU A 94 3.11 29.30 4.12
C GLU A 94 2.66 30.02 5.40
N GLY A 95 2.61 29.32 6.54
CA GLY A 95 2.30 29.90 7.85
C GLY A 95 3.38 30.88 8.35
N ASP A 96 4.66 30.55 8.16
CA ASP A 96 5.80 31.43 8.50
C ASP A 96 5.87 32.68 7.60
N GLN A 97 5.24 32.67 6.42
CA GLN A 97 5.17 33.84 5.54
C GLN A 97 4.01 34.79 5.87
N GLN A 98 3.06 34.36 6.71
CA GLN A 98 1.89 35.13 7.11
C GLN A 98 1.98 35.64 8.56
N ALA A 99 3.00 35.23 9.31
CA ALA A 99 3.35 35.69 10.65
C ALA A 99 4.40 36.81 10.59
#